data_AF-A0A9Q7F9Y4-F1
#
_entry.id   AF-A0A9Q7F9Y4-F1
#
_cell.length_a   1.000
_cell.length_b   1.000
_cell.length_c   1.000
_cell.angle_alpha   90.00
_cell.angle_beta   90.00
_cell.angle_gamma   90.00
#
_symmetry.space_group_name_H-M   'P 1'
#
loop_
_entity.id
_entity.type
_entity.pdbx_description
1 polymer ?
#
loop_
_entity_poly.entity_id
_entity_poly.type
_entity_poly.pdbx_seq_one_letter_code
_entity_poly.pdbx_strand_id
1 'polypeptide(L)'
;MTDLSEDFDDELDAFDAAGLRLTVDLGALVANWQDMARRSGRARTAAVVKADAYGLGIEEVGETLYIAGARDFFVATVEEGVTLRLYAPDARIFVLAGIWPGMQRLFFENDLVPIISSEEQLAFWMAVVADYGEYPCALQVDTGFNRLGLTVPEAMALADDVSRPASFSPVLVVSHLACGDDPASPMNRQQLDSFRQVSRAFEGIESSLSASAGIFLGPEYHFDVTRPGIALYGGEAVPGVANPMRPVATAEARVLQVRQVKAGEAVSYGRAMQLTRDSTLAVVCAGYADGYMRSQSSGGVPLRQTGIAAGHGFIAGYRVPVAGRITMDLTIFDITDLPDGLVRAGDYVELFGSNIRVDDAARAAGTIGYEMLTSMGLRHQRRYLVEEP
;
A
#
# COMPACT_ATOMS: atom_id res chain seq x y z
N MET A 1 1.79 51.60 14.03
CA MET A 1 2.53 50.33 13.97
C MET A 1 2.07 49.57 15.20
N THR A 2 0.95 48.87 15.07
CA THR A 2 0.39 48.07 16.16
C THR A 2 1.34 46.92 16.40
N ASP A 3 1.80 46.84 17.65
CA ASP A 3 2.69 45.79 18.13
C ASP A 3 1.95 44.45 18.00
N LEU A 4 2.42 43.61 17.08
CA LEU A 4 1.86 42.29 16.81
C LEU A 4 2.48 41.23 17.74
N SER A 5 3.24 41.62 18.76
CA SER A 5 4.07 40.68 19.52
C SER A 5 3.41 40.06 20.76
N GLU A 6 2.17 40.41 21.13
CA GLU A 6 1.61 40.00 22.43
C GLU A 6 0.44 38.98 22.41
N ASP A 7 0.05 38.39 21.27
CA ASP A 7 -1.07 37.42 21.23
C ASP A 7 -0.83 36.16 20.37
N PHE A 8 0.43 35.82 20.02
CA PHE A 8 0.77 34.59 19.29
C PHE A 8 1.23 33.43 20.21
N ASP A 9 0.84 33.45 21.49
CA ASP A 9 1.10 32.35 22.43
C ASP A 9 0.02 31.27 22.32
N ASP A 10 0.18 30.44 21.31
CA ASP A 10 -0.11 29.01 21.33
C ASP A 10 0.81 28.42 20.24
N GLU A 11 1.71 27.49 20.58
CA GLU A 11 2.47 26.74 19.58
C GLU A 11 1.47 26.01 18.67
N LEU A 12 1.15 26.62 17.53
CA LEU A 12 0.29 26.03 16.51
C LEU A 12 0.90 24.69 16.09
N ASP A 13 0.25 23.60 16.43
CA ASP A 13 0.65 22.27 15.97
C ASP A 13 0.72 22.27 14.44
N ALA A 14 1.89 21.91 13.90
CA ALA A 14 2.18 21.95 12.47
C ALA A 14 1.19 21.10 11.65
N PHE A 15 0.74 19.97 12.20
CA PHE A 15 -0.30 19.15 11.60
C PHE A 15 -1.64 19.90 11.61
N ASP A 16 -1.95 20.60 12.70
CA ASP A 16 -3.19 21.36 12.78
C ASP A 16 -3.23 22.58 11.87
N ALA A 17 -2.07 23.17 11.58
CA ALA A 17 -1.91 24.27 10.61
C ALA A 17 -1.83 23.80 9.15
N ALA A 18 -1.45 22.55 8.87
CA ALA A 18 -1.17 22.06 7.52
C ALA A 18 -2.35 22.21 6.53
N GLY A 19 -2.05 22.49 5.27
CA GLY A 19 -3.06 22.43 4.20
C GLY A 19 -3.51 21.00 3.89
N LEU A 20 -2.58 20.06 3.96
CA LEU A 20 -2.80 18.65 3.69
C LEU A 20 -2.36 17.83 4.90
N ARG A 21 -3.24 16.94 5.34
CA ARG A 21 -3.02 16.06 6.49
C ARG A 21 -3.14 14.61 6.06
N LEU A 22 -2.26 13.77 6.60
CA LEU A 22 -2.38 12.32 6.51
C LEU A 22 -2.26 11.73 7.91
N THR A 23 -3.39 11.31 8.47
CA THR A 23 -3.42 10.59 9.74
C THR A 23 -3.24 9.11 9.48
N VAL A 24 -2.27 8.49 10.16
CA VAL A 24 -1.99 7.05 10.11
C VAL A 24 -2.32 6.44 11.47
N ASP A 25 -3.34 5.60 11.53
CA ASP A 25 -3.78 4.89 12.73
C ASP A 25 -3.00 3.58 12.89
N LEU A 26 -1.96 3.61 13.70
CA LEU A 26 -1.09 2.46 13.98
C LEU A 26 -1.82 1.40 14.84
N GLY A 27 -2.82 1.78 15.63
CA GLY A 27 -3.68 0.82 16.35
C GLY A 27 -4.53 0.00 15.38
N ALA A 28 -5.15 0.65 14.39
CA ALA A 28 -5.88 -0.02 13.32
C ALA A 28 -4.97 -0.94 12.48
N LEU A 29 -3.75 -0.51 12.18
CA LEU A 29 -2.74 -1.31 11.50
C LEU A 29 -2.41 -2.59 12.28
N VAL A 30 -2.15 -2.49 13.58
CA VAL A 30 -1.88 -3.64 14.45
C VAL A 30 -3.10 -4.57 14.51
N ALA A 31 -4.30 -4.02 14.67
CA ALA A 31 -5.52 -4.82 14.69
C ALA A 31 -5.74 -5.59 13.38
N ASN A 32 -5.44 -4.97 12.23
CA ASN A 32 -5.48 -5.62 10.92
C ASN A 32 -4.43 -6.72 10.81
N TRP A 33 -3.18 -6.46 11.24
CA TRP A 33 -2.13 -7.48 11.25
C TRP A 33 -2.49 -8.68 12.11
N GLN A 34 -3.01 -8.45 13.32
CA GLN A 34 -3.49 -9.52 14.19
C GLN A 34 -4.67 -10.29 13.60
N ASP A 35 -5.57 -9.62 12.86
CA ASP A 35 -6.66 -10.31 12.15
C ASP A 35 -6.13 -11.20 11.04
N MET A 36 -5.18 -10.70 10.24
CA MET A 36 -4.50 -11.50 9.23
C MET A 36 -3.72 -12.65 9.86
N ALA A 37 -3.09 -12.44 11.03
CA ALA A 37 -2.43 -13.50 11.79
C ALA A 37 -3.38 -14.62 12.21
N ARG A 38 -4.56 -14.28 12.75
CA ARG A 38 -5.59 -15.27 13.07
C ARG A 38 -6.08 -16.02 11.83
N ARG A 39 -6.28 -15.31 10.71
CA ARG A 39 -6.74 -15.91 9.45
C ARG A 39 -5.73 -16.87 8.83
N SER A 40 -4.44 -16.59 8.97
CA SER A 40 -3.35 -17.45 8.51
C SER A 40 -3.19 -18.77 9.28
N GLY A 41 -3.96 -18.95 10.37
CA GLY A 41 -4.03 -20.20 11.12
C GLY A 41 -2.70 -20.59 11.75
N ARG A 42 -2.06 -21.64 11.22
CA ARG A 42 -0.76 -22.14 11.71
C ARG A 42 0.44 -21.47 11.04
N ALA A 43 0.23 -20.85 9.88
CA ALA A 43 1.31 -20.16 9.18
C ALA A 43 1.75 -18.93 9.98
N ARG A 44 3.06 -18.65 9.97
CA ARG A 44 3.54 -17.36 10.47
C ARG A 44 3.04 -16.24 9.56
N THR A 45 2.68 -15.12 10.17
CA THR A 45 2.18 -13.97 9.42
C THR A 45 3.25 -12.90 9.38
N ALA A 46 3.80 -12.71 8.18
CA ALA A 46 4.77 -11.68 7.90
C ALA A 46 4.12 -10.30 7.76
N ALA A 47 4.95 -9.26 7.66
CA ALA A 47 4.53 -7.91 7.33
C ALA A 47 5.16 -7.45 6.01
N VAL A 48 4.35 -7.12 5.01
CA VAL A 48 4.85 -6.56 3.75
C VAL A 48 4.83 -5.03 3.83
N VAL A 49 6.01 -4.41 3.89
CA VAL A 49 6.21 -2.97 4.18
C VAL A 49 6.96 -2.23 3.05
N LYS A 50 6.98 -2.81 1.84
CA LYS A 50 7.54 -2.17 0.65
C LYS A 50 6.83 -0.86 0.28
N ALA A 51 7.49 -0.07 -0.56
CA ALA A 51 7.06 1.24 -1.03
C ALA A 51 6.70 2.16 0.13
N ASP A 52 7.64 2.33 1.07
CA ASP A 52 7.47 3.15 2.28
C ASP A 52 6.24 2.73 3.11
N ALA A 53 6.12 1.42 3.38
CA ALA A 53 4.93 0.83 3.99
C ALA A 53 3.63 1.25 3.31
N TYR A 54 3.59 1.08 1.98
CA TYR A 54 2.47 1.48 1.13
C TYR A 54 2.18 3.00 1.18
N GLY A 55 3.23 3.83 1.36
CA GLY A 55 3.16 5.30 1.41
C GLY A 55 2.89 5.90 2.80
N LEU A 56 2.85 5.05 3.83
CA LEU A 56 2.49 5.43 5.19
C LEU A 56 3.68 5.61 6.14
N GLY A 57 4.92 5.41 5.68
CA GLY A 57 6.13 5.57 6.49
C GLY A 57 6.65 4.24 7.02
N ILE A 58 7.72 3.71 6.41
CA ILE A 58 8.30 2.41 6.77
C ILE A 58 8.89 2.39 8.17
N GLU A 59 9.31 3.53 8.70
CA GLU A 59 9.94 3.66 10.02
C GLU A 59 8.91 3.38 11.12
N GLU A 60 7.85 4.18 11.17
CA GLU A 60 6.79 4.07 12.18
C GLU A 60 5.96 2.79 12.00
N VAL A 61 5.64 2.43 10.76
CA VAL A 61 4.91 1.17 10.47
C VAL A 61 5.76 -0.05 10.81
N GLY A 62 7.04 -0.04 10.43
CA GLY A 62 7.98 -1.13 10.67
C GLY A 62 8.16 -1.40 12.16
N GLU A 63 8.46 -0.35 12.92
CA GLU A 63 8.61 -0.43 14.38
C GLU A 63 7.31 -0.93 15.04
N THR A 64 6.17 -0.36 14.66
CA THR A 64 4.86 -0.73 15.22
C THR A 64 4.57 -2.22 15.02
N LEU A 65 4.75 -2.73 13.79
CA LEU A 65 4.49 -4.14 13.48
C LEU A 65 5.51 -5.05 14.18
N TYR A 66 6.76 -4.61 14.32
CA TYR A 66 7.78 -5.35 15.05
C TYR A 66 7.42 -5.48 16.54
N ILE A 67 7.03 -4.39 17.18
CA ILE A 67 6.56 -4.37 18.58
C ILE A 67 5.32 -5.26 18.74
N ALA A 68 4.39 -5.22 17.78
CA ALA A 68 3.18 -6.04 17.79
C ALA A 68 3.44 -7.55 17.63
N GLY A 69 4.64 -7.95 17.19
CA GLY A 69 5.07 -9.35 17.14
C GLY A 69 5.45 -9.87 15.75
N ALA A 70 5.43 -9.05 14.71
CA ALA A 70 5.91 -9.47 13.39
C ALA A 70 7.43 -9.76 13.44
N ARG A 71 7.85 -10.88 12.85
CA ARG A 71 9.26 -11.32 12.82
C ARG A 71 9.78 -11.64 11.42
N ASP A 72 8.89 -11.79 10.45
CA ASP A 72 9.23 -11.90 9.03
C ASP A 72 8.70 -10.63 8.34
N PHE A 73 9.56 -9.90 7.64
CA PHE A 73 9.21 -8.69 6.88
C PHE A 73 9.60 -8.84 5.41
N PHE A 74 8.84 -8.22 4.52
CA PHE A 74 9.12 -8.20 3.09
C PHE A 74 9.14 -6.76 2.57
N VAL A 75 10.25 -6.39 1.96
CA VAL A 75 10.49 -5.10 1.28
C VAL A 75 10.73 -5.33 -0.21
N ALA A 76 10.56 -4.30 -1.04
CA ALA A 76 10.85 -4.41 -2.46
C ALA A 76 12.35 -4.30 -2.73
N THR A 77 13.01 -3.30 -2.14
CA THR A 77 14.41 -2.97 -2.43
C THR A 77 15.32 -3.17 -1.22
N VAL A 78 16.64 -3.19 -1.47
CA VAL A 78 17.62 -3.31 -0.39
C VAL A 78 17.64 -2.07 0.49
N GLU A 79 17.43 -0.88 -0.07
CA GLU A 79 17.41 0.39 0.66
C GLU A 79 16.27 0.43 1.67
N GLU A 80 15.08 -0.06 1.29
CA GLU A 80 13.97 -0.23 2.23
C GLU A 80 14.32 -1.20 3.36
N GLY A 81 15.05 -2.28 3.06
CA GLY A 81 15.52 -3.24 4.05
C GLY A 81 16.55 -2.64 5.02
N VAL A 82 17.48 -1.84 4.50
CA VAL A 82 18.46 -1.09 5.30
C VAL A 82 17.76 -0.14 6.27
N THR A 83 16.79 0.64 5.78
CA THR A 83 15.98 1.52 6.63
C THR A 83 15.23 0.73 7.69
N LEU A 84 14.52 -0.34 7.29
CA LEU A 84 13.71 -1.15 8.20
C LEU A 84 14.53 -1.85 9.30
N ARG A 85 15.78 -2.25 9.02
CA ARG A 85 16.64 -2.94 9.99
C ARG A 85 16.81 -2.16 11.31
N LEU A 86 16.79 -0.82 11.26
CA LEU A 86 16.87 0.03 12.46
C LEU A 86 15.64 -0.11 13.36
N TYR A 87 14.49 -0.41 12.78
CA TYR A 87 13.18 -0.47 13.43
C TYR A 87 12.70 -1.91 13.70
N ALA A 88 13.34 -2.91 13.09
CA ALA A 88 13.07 -4.33 13.27
C ALA A 88 14.39 -5.13 13.45
N PRO A 89 15.15 -4.89 14.54
CA PRO A 89 16.55 -5.28 14.66
C PRO A 89 16.82 -6.78 14.56
N ASP A 90 15.93 -7.64 15.07
CA ASP A 90 16.10 -9.11 15.06
C ASP A 90 15.18 -9.81 14.05
N ALA A 91 14.46 -9.05 13.22
CA ALA A 91 13.53 -9.62 12.26
C ALA A 91 14.25 -10.18 11.03
N ARG A 92 13.65 -11.18 10.38
CA ARG A 92 14.09 -11.63 9.07
C ARG A 92 13.50 -10.71 8.01
N ILE A 93 14.34 -9.99 7.27
CA ILE A 93 13.90 -9.01 6.26
C ILE A 93 14.23 -9.56 4.87
N PHE A 94 13.20 -9.94 4.13
CA PHE A 94 13.32 -10.45 2.76
C PHE A 94 13.22 -9.32 1.72
N VAL A 95 14.16 -9.31 0.77
CA VAL A 95 14.19 -8.32 -0.33
C VAL A 95 13.66 -8.96 -1.61
N LEU A 96 12.48 -8.52 -2.07
CA LEU A 96 11.74 -9.10 -3.20
C LEU A 96 12.44 -8.93 -4.56
N ALA A 97 13.20 -7.84 -4.76
CA ALA A 97 13.92 -7.61 -6.02
C ALA A 97 15.16 -8.52 -6.20
N GLY A 98 15.55 -9.27 -5.17
CA GLY A 98 16.75 -10.10 -5.19
C GLY A 98 18.03 -9.28 -5.08
N ILE A 99 19.09 -9.73 -5.75
CA ILE A 99 20.46 -9.21 -5.59
C ILE A 99 21.21 -9.18 -6.93
N TRP A 100 22.13 -8.23 -7.09
CA TRP A 100 23.05 -8.11 -8.25
C TRP A 100 24.42 -7.55 -7.83
N PRO A 101 25.44 -7.54 -8.72
CA PRO A 101 26.77 -7.03 -8.41
C PRO A 101 26.76 -5.61 -7.83
N GLY A 102 27.46 -5.44 -6.70
CA GLY A 102 27.59 -4.17 -5.99
C GLY A 102 26.70 -4.07 -4.73
N MET A 103 25.70 -4.93 -4.57
CA MET A 103 24.79 -4.89 -3.43
C MET A 103 25.25 -5.69 -2.22
N GLN A 104 26.23 -6.60 -2.37
CA GLN A 104 26.58 -7.61 -1.37
C GLN A 104 26.75 -7.01 0.02
N ARG A 105 27.53 -5.93 0.10
CA ARG A 105 27.83 -5.23 1.35
C ARG A 105 26.56 -4.82 2.10
N LEU A 106 25.55 -4.28 1.39
CA LEU A 106 24.29 -3.87 2.01
C LEU A 106 23.54 -5.04 2.62
N PHE A 107 23.53 -6.21 1.96
CA PHE A 107 22.90 -7.41 2.49
C PHE A 107 23.61 -7.93 3.75
N PHE A 108 24.93 -8.09 3.71
CA PHE A 108 25.70 -8.62 4.84
C PHE A 108 25.72 -7.67 6.05
N GLU A 109 25.91 -6.37 5.83
CA GLU A 109 25.99 -5.39 6.94
C GLU A 109 24.64 -5.14 7.63
N ASN A 110 23.51 -5.41 6.95
CA ASN A 110 22.16 -5.14 7.47
C ASN A 110 21.32 -6.40 7.68
N ASP A 111 21.95 -7.56 7.68
CA ASP A 111 21.32 -8.86 7.88
C ASP A 111 20.08 -9.12 6.98
N LEU A 112 20.18 -8.83 5.67
CA LEU A 112 19.04 -8.91 4.75
C LEU A 112 19.02 -10.22 3.96
N VAL A 113 17.85 -10.77 3.64
CA VAL A 113 17.71 -12.03 2.90
C VAL A 113 17.27 -11.77 1.46
N PRO A 114 18.09 -12.01 0.43
CA PRO A 114 17.68 -11.83 -0.96
C PRO A 114 16.69 -12.93 -1.38
N ILE A 115 15.64 -12.54 -2.11
CA ILE A 115 14.77 -13.49 -2.83
C ILE A 115 15.31 -13.67 -4.25
N ILE A 116 15.96 -14.81 -4.49
CA ILE A 116 16.55 -15.19 -5.78
C ILE A 116 15.44 -15.55 -6.75
N SER A 117 15.34 -14.79 -7.84
CA SER A 117 14.20 -14.85 -8.77
C SER A 117 14.58 -15.17 -10.23
N SER A 118 15.86 -15.40 -10.51
CA SER A 118 16.34 -15.80 -11.85
C SER A 118 17.62 -16.64 -11.77
N GLU A 119 17.98 -17.31 -12.86
CA GLU A 119 19.22 -18.07 -12.96
C GLU A 119 20.46 -17.18 -12.83
N GLU A 120 20.42 -15.94 -13.35
CA GLU A 120 21.52 -14.99 -13.22
C GLU A 120 21.72 -14.57 -11.76
N GLN A 121 20.64 -14.31 -11.03
CA GLN A 121 20.71 -14.02 -9.60
C GLN A 121 21.20 -15.23 -8.81
N LEU A 122 20.79 -16.44 -9.19
CA LEU A 122 21.23 -17.68 -8.56
C LEU A 122 22.74 -17.88 -8.75
N ALA A 123 23.23 -17.81 -10.00
CA ALA A 123 24.64 -17.95 -10.31
C ALA A 123 25.49 -16.89 -9.60
N PHE A 124 25.00 -15.65 -9.57
CA PHE A 124 25.66 -14.58 -8.84
C PHE A 124 25.68 -14.83 -7.32
N TRP A 125 24.54 -15.23 -6.74
CA TRP A 125 24.45 -15.54 -5.31
C TRP A 125 25.39 -16.67 -4.89
N MET A 126 25.48 -17.73 -5.71
CA MET A 126 26.41 -18.83 -5.47
C MET A 126 27.86 -18.36 -5.45
N ALA A 127 28.26 -17.46 -6.35
CA ALA A 127 29.60 -16.87 -6.33
C ALA A 127 29.83 -16.02 -5.06
N VAL A 128 28.82 -15.24 -4.64
CA VAL A 128 28.89 -14.43 -3.42
C VAL A 128 29.08 -15.30 -2.17
N VAL A 129 28.29 -16.36 -1.98
CA VAL A 129 28.44 -17.22 -0.79
C VAL A 129 29.71 -18.06 -0.82
N ALA A 130 30.28 -18.34 -1.99
CA ALA A 130 31.59 -18.98 -2.10
C ALA A 130 32.72 -18.06 -1.60
N ASP A 131 32.63 -16.76 -1.83
CA ASP A 131 33.63 -15.77 -1.43
C ASP A 131 33.44 -15.27 0.02
N TYR A 132 32.19 -15.12 0.48
CA TYR A 132 31.85 -14.48 1.75
C TYR A 132 31.37 -15.45 2.84
N GLY A 133 31.15 -16.72 2.50
CA GLY A 133 30.62 -17.75 3.39
C GLY A 133 29.11 -17.95 3.26
N GLU A 134 28.61 -18.96 3.96
CA GLU A 134 27.18 -19.31 3.95
C GLU A 134 26.31 -18.17 4.47
N TYR A 135 25.23 -17.89 3.76
CA TYR A 135 24.31 -16.81 4.09
C TYR A 135 22.89 -17.13 3.60
N PRO A 136 21.83 -16.76 4.33
CA PRO A 136 20.47 -17.13 3.95
C PRO A 136 20.02 -16.45 2.65
N CYS A 137 19.27 -17.20 1.85
CA CYS A 137 18.50 -16.67 0.72
C CYS A 137 17.11 -17.31 0.68
N ALA A 138 16.20 -16.72 -0.08
CA ALA A 138 14.94 -17.34 -0.46
C ALA A 138 14.93 -17.60 -1.97
N LEU A 139 14.17 -18.59 -2.42
CA LEU A 139 14.02 -18.93 -3.83
C LEU A 139 12.60 -18.61 -4.28
N GLN A 140 12.45 -17.78 -5.32
CA GLN A 140 11.16 -17.52 -5.95
C GLN A 140 10.95 -18.43 -7.14
N VAL A 141 9.77 -19.05 -7.19
CA VAL A 141 9.34 -19.93 -8.29
C VAL A 141 8.08 -19.37 -8.91
N ASP A 142 8.10 -19.21 -10.23
CA ASP A 142 6.96 -18.80 -11.02
C ASP A 142 6.04 -20.00 -11.28
N THR A 143 4.83 -19.92 -10.75
CA THR A 143 3.77 -20.94 -10.90
C THR A 143 2.73 -20.56 -11.94
N GLY A 144 3.02 -19.55 -12.77
CA GLY A 144 2.15 -19.08 -13.86
C GLY A 144 1.83 -17.59 -13.82
N PHE A 145 2.43 -16.81 -12.91
CA PHE A 145 2.30 -15.36 -12.88
C PHE A 145 2.99 -14.74 -14.11
N ASN A 146 4.14 -15.28 -14.55
CA ASN A 146 4.98 -14.73 -15.62
C ASN A 146 5.53 -13.33 -15.28
N ARG A 147 6.04 -13.18 -14.05
CA ARG A 147 6.64 -11.91 -13.58
C ARG A 147 8.06 -12.06 -13.04
N LEU A 148 8.25 -12.91 -12.04
CA LEU A 148 9.53 -13.16 -11.38
C LEU A 148 9.54 -14.58 -10.81
N GLY A 149 10.71 -15.23 -10.86
CA GLY A 149 10.94 -16.57 -10.33
C GLY A 149 11.44 -17.54 -11.40
N LEU A 150 12.16 -18.57 -10.96
CA LEU A 150 12.46 -19.71 -11.82
C LEU A 150 11.16 -20.38 -12.25
N THR A 151 11.12 -20.92 -13.47
CA THR A 151 10.01 -21.76 -13.88
C THR A 151 9.94 -23.02 -13.02
N VAL A 152 8.76 -23.65 -12.93
CA VAL A 152 8.62 -24.92 -12.19
C VAL A 152 9.64 -25.97 -12.65
N PRO A 153 9.87 -26.22 -13.96
CA PRO A 153 10.90 -27.16 -14.41
C PRO A 153 12.32 -26.82 -13.95
N GLU A 154 12.72 -25.54 -14.00
CA GLU A 154 14.04 -25.10 -13.52
C GLU A 154 14.18 -25.31 -12.00
N ALA A 155 13.14 -24.98 -11.23
CA ALA A 155 13.13 -25.20 -9.79
C ALA A 155 13.21 -26.70 -9.42
N MET A 156 12.52 -27.57 -10.17
CA MET A 156 12.59 -29.02 -9.97
C MET A 156 13.99 -29.55 -10.32
N ALA A 157 14.58 -29.10 -11.44
CA ALA A 157 15.95 -29.47 -11.80
C ALA A 157 16.96 -29.03 -10.72
N LEU A 158 16.78 -27.85 -10.13
CA LEU A 158 17.60 -27.35 -9.03
C LEU A 158 17.42 -28.12 -7.72
N ALA A 159 16.24 -28.71 -7.49
CA ALA A 159 15.97 -29.56 -6.34
C ALA A 159 16.64 -30.95 -6.49
N ASP A 160 16.64 -31.50 -7.71
CA ASP A 160 17.20 -32.83 -8.02
C ASP A 160 18.72 -32.82 -8.25
N ASP A 161 19.34 -31.64 -8.37
CA ASP A 161 20.76 -31.52 -8.64
C ASP A 161 21.62 -31.90 -7.42
N VAL A 162 22.14 -33.14 -7.45
CA VAL A 162 23.06 -33.68 -6.43
C VAL A 162 24.44 -33.01 -6.42
N SER A 163 24.78 -32.26 -7.47
CA SER A 163 26.03 -31.49 -7.55
C SER A 163 25.91 -30.08 -6.98
N ARG A 164 24.69 -29.67 -6.63
CA ARG A 164 24.42 -28.40 -6.00
C ARG A 164 25.26 -28.27 -4.72
N PRO A 165 25.96 -27.15 -4.52
CA PRO A 165 26.70 -26.91 -3.29
C PRO A 165 25.76 -27.10 -2.09
N ALA A 166 26.20 -27.82 -1.05
CA ALA A 166 25.47 -27.94 0.20
C ALA A 166 25.17 -26.56 0.82
N SER A 167 25.99 -25.56 0.49
CA SER A 167 25.83 -24.15 0.88
C SER A 167 24.61 -23.46 0.24
N PHE A 168 24.05 -23.97 -0.86
CA PHE A 168 22.76 -23.48 -1.38
C PHE A 168 21.62 -24.24 -0.71
N SER A 169 21.17 -23.70 0.42
CA SER A 169 20.00 -24.17 1.16
C SER A 169 19.10 -22.96 1.45
N PRO A 170 18.13 -22.65 0.56
CA PRO A 170 17.27 -21.49 0.78
C PRO A 170 16.47 -21.67 2.06
N VAL A 171 16.25 -20.60 2.82
CA VAL A 171 15.44 -20.63 4.05
C VAL A 171 13.94 -20.56 3.77
N LEU A 172 13.56 -20.17 2.55
CA LEU A 172 12.18 -20.02 2.11
C LEU A 172 12.05 -20.28 0.61
N VAL A 173 11.06 -21.06 0.20
CA VAL A 173 10.59 -21.13 -1.19
C VAL A 173 9.30 -20.34 -1.32
N VAL A 174 9.27 -19.38 -2.23
CA VAL A 174 8.17 -18.42 -2.37
C VAL A 174 7.58 -18.46 -3.78
N SER A 175 6.27 -18.35 -3.86
CA SER A 175 5.56 -18.03 -5.11
C SER A 175 4.50 -16.97 -4.83
N HIS A 176 3.74 -16.56 -5.85
CA HIS A 176 2.75 -15.51 -5.73
C HIS A 176 1.54 -15.79 -6.62
N LEU A 177 0.33 -15.66 -6.08
CA LEU A 177 -0.92 -15.85 -6.83
C LEU A 177 -1.18 -14.68 -7.76
N ALA A 178 -1.59 -14.96 -8.99
CA ALA A 178 -1.95 -13.97 -10.00
C ALA A 178 -3.39 -13.46 -9.85
N CYS A 179 -4.31 -14.33 -9.43
CA CYS A 179 -5.74 -14.02 -9.31
C CYS A 179 -6.24 -14.23 -7.87
N GLY A 180 -5.38 -14.00 -6.87
CA GLY A 180 -5.76 -14.22 -5.47
C GLY A 180 -6.97 -13.37 -5.04
N ASP A 181 -7.18 -12.25 -5.71
CA ASP A 181 -8.28 -11.29 -5.55
C ASP A 181 -9.57 -11.71 -6.26
N ASP A 182 -9.55 -12.71 -7.14
CA ASP A 182 -10.73 -13.35 -7.72
C ASP A 182 -10.86 -14.81 -7.24
N PRO A 183 -11.61 -15.07 -6.15
CA PRO A 183 -11.77 -16.41 -5.60
C PRO A 183 -12.37 -17.42 -6.58
N ALA A 184 -13.08 -16.98 -7.62
CA ALA A 184 -13.67 -17.86 -8.62
C ALA A 184 -12.67 -18.26 -9.72
N SER A 185 -11.50 -17.61 -9.80
CA SER A 185 -10.52 -17.88 -10.84
C SER A 185 -9.94 -19.30 -10.73
N PRO A 186 -10.03 -20.13 -11.78
CA PRO A 186 -9.44 -21.48 -11.79
C PRO A 186 -7.91 -21.45 -11.68
N MET A 187 -7.28 -20.32 -12.01
CA MET A 187 -5.83 -20.13 -11.92
C MET A 187 -5.31 -20.29 -10.49
N ASN A 188 -6.10 -19.91 -9.47
CA ASN A 188 -5.71 -20.08 -8.07
C ASN A 188 -5.48 -21.55 -7.72
N ARG A 189 -6.34 -22.46 -8.21
CA ARG A 189 -6.17 -23.91 -8.00
C ARG A 189 -4.95 -24.44 -8.77
N GLN A 190 -4.76 -24.00 -10.01
CA GLN A 190 -3.61 -24.40 -10.84
C GLN A 190 -2.28 -24.00 -10.19
N GLN A 191 -2.15 -22.75 -9.76
CA GLN A 191 -0.94 -22.27 -9.09
C GLN A 191 -0.68 -23.00 -7.77
N LEU A 192 -1.74 -23.31 -7.01
CA LEU A 192 -1.62 -24.09 -5.78
C LEU A 192 -1.08 -25.50 -6.05
N ASP A 193 -1.60 -26.19 -7.06
CA ASP A 193 -1.16 -27.55 -7.39
C ASP A 193 0.28 -27.58 -7.90
N SER A 194 0.68 -26.60 -8.71
CA SER A 194 2.09 -26.40 -9.12
C SER A 194 2.99 -26.09 -7.92
N PHE A 195 2.56 -25.19 -7.03
CA PHE A 195 3.38 -24.82 -5.87
C PHE A 195 3.52 -25.97 -4.87
N ARG A 196 2.52 -26.85 -4.73
CA ARG A 196 2.64 -28.09 -3.94
C ARG A 196 3.71 -29.04 -4.48
N GLN A 197 3.89 -29.11 -5.80
CA GLN A 197 4.96 -29.93 -6.39
C GLN A 197 6.33 -29.36 -6.02
N VAL A 198 6.49 -28.04 -6.21
CA VAL A 198 7.71 -27.32 -5.84
C VAL A 198 8.02 -27.46 -4.35
N SER A 199 7.05 -27.18 -3.47
CA SER A 199 7.24 -27.29 -2.02
C SER A 199 7.65 -28.69 -1.57
N ARG A 200 7.15 -29.76 -2.21
CA ARG A 200 7.60 -31.13 -1.93
C ARG A 200 9.02 -31.41 -2.41
N ALA A 201 9.45 -30.82 -3.52
CA ALA A 201 10.81 -30.98 -4.03
C ALA A 201 11.85 -30.30 -3.11
N PHE A 202 11.44 -29.25 -2.41
CA PHE A 202 12.24 -28.55 -1.39
C PHE A 202 11.82 -28.95 0.03
N GLU A 203 11.54 -30.22 0.28
CA GLU A 203 11.15 -30.73 1.60
C GLU A 203 12.15 -30.31 2.69
N GLY A 204 11.64 -29.83 3.82
CA GLY A 204 12.44 -29.29 4.92
C GLY A 204 12.73 -27.79 4.83
N ILE A 205 12.40 -27.15 3.70
CA ILE A 205 12.44 -25.69 3.54
C ILE A 205 11.04 -25.11 3.72
N GLU A 206 10.95 -23.98 4.42
CA GLU A 206 9.68 -23.26 4.61
C GLU A 206 9.12 -22.78 3.27
N SER A 207 7.80 -22.67 3.17
CA SER A 207 7.12 -22.33 1.92
C SER A 207 6.08 -21.21 2.10
N SER A 208 5.95 -20.37 1.09
CA SER A 208 5.08 -19.19 1.14
C SER A 208 4.40 -18.88 -0.19
N LEU A 209 3.08 -18.96 -0.24
CA LEU A 209 2.29 -18.65 -1.44
C LEU A 209 1.49 -17.36 -1.28
N SER A 210 0.70 -17.28 -0.20
CA SER A 210 -0.33 -16.27 -0.04
C SER A 210 0.18 -14.89 0.35
N ALA A 211 -0.20 -13.89 -0.43
CA ALA A 211 -0.32 -12.50 0.06
C ALA A 211 -1.72 -12.26 0.64
N SER A 212 -2.13 -10.99 0.83
CA SER A 212 -3.42 -10.63 1.45
C SER A 212 -4.61 -11.44 0.93
N ALA A 213 -4.83 -11.44 -0.39
CA ALA A 213 -6.00 -12.07 -1.00
C ALA A 213 -5.98 -13.60 -0.88
N GLY A 214 -4.80 -14.22 -1.05
CA GLY A 214 -4.60 -15.66 -0.89
C GLY A 214 -4.94 -16.18 0.51
N ILE A 215 -4.76 -15.35 1.55
CA ILE A 215 -5.14 -15.71 2.92
C ILE A 215 -6.65 -15.96 3.02
N PHE A 216 -7.47 -15.21 2.26
CA PHE A 216 -8.93 -15.38 2.22
C PHE A 216 -9.39 -16.59 1.41
N LEU A 217 -8.56 -17.19 0.55
CA LEU A 217 -8.90 -18.39 -0.20
C LEU A 217 -8.94 -19.65 0.68
N GLY A 218 -8.26 -19.63 1.82
CA GLY A 218 -8.35 -20.65 2.86
C GLY A 218 -7.05 -21.39 3.17
N PRO A 219 -7.07 -22.29 4.17
CA PRO A 219 -5.86 -22.86 4.78
C PRO A 219 -4.90 -23.58 3.83
N GLU A 220 -5.42 -24.10 2.71
CA GLU A 220 -4.58 -24.78 1.74
C GLU A 220 -3.60 -23.87 0.99
N TYR A 221 -3.81 -22.55 1.05
CA TYR A 221 -2.95 -21.53 0.45
C TYR A 221 -1.95 -20.91 1.44
N HIS A 222 -2.05 -21.22 2.74
CA HIS A 222 -1.29 -20.52 3.77
C HIS A 222 0.17 -20.98 3.89
N PHE A 223 0.40 -22.29 3.73
CA PHE A 223 1.72 -22.92 3.89
C PHE A 223 2.39 -22.53 5.23
N ASP A 224 3.68 -22.23 5.24
CA ASP A 224 4.43 -21.94 6.48
C ASP A 224 4.45 -20.44 6.79
N VAL A 225 4.46 -19.59 5.76
CA VAL A 225 4.48 -18.12 5.90
C VAL A 225 3.45 -17.48 4.97
N THR A 226 2.65 -16.57 5.52
CA THR A 226 1.74 -15.69 4.76
C THR A 226 2.25 -14.25 4.73
N ARG A 227 1.95 -13.51 3.66
CA ARG A 227 2.54 -12.20 3.36
C ARG A 227 1.47 -11.10 3.17
N PRO A 228 0.65 -10.79 4.18
CA PRO A 228 -0.33 -9.71 4.04
C PRO A 228 0.38 -8.37 3.78
N GLY A 229 -0.14 -7.65 2.78
CA GLY A 229 0.24 -6.30 2.41
C GLY A 229 -0.96 -5.37 2.57
N ILE A 230 -1.73 -5.13 1.50
CA ILE A 230 -2.86 -4.16 1.50
C ILE A 230 -3.85 -4.31 2.66
N ALA A 231 -4.07 -5.54 3.13
CA ALA A 231 -5.02 -5.81 4.20
C ALA A 231 -4.54 -5.20 5.53
N LEU A 232 -3.22 -5.14 5.76
CA LEU A 232 -2.64 -4.46 6.92
C LEU A 232 -3.04 -2.98 6.92
N TYR A 233 -3.04 -2.36 5.75
CA TYR A 233 -3.30 -0.94 5.54
C TYR A 233 -4.78 -0.60 5.34
N GLY A 234 -5.69 -1.52 5.64
CA GLY A 234 -7.13 -1.27 5.59
C GLY A 234 -7.77 -1.33 4.20
N GLY A 235 -6.98 -1.62 3.16
CA GLY A 235 -7.48 -1.70 1.78
C GLY A 235 -8.04 -3.08 1.41
N GLU A 236 -8.81 -3.11 0.33
CA GLU A 236 -9.56 -4.28 -0.13
C GLU A 236 -8.63 -5.32 -0.77
N ALA A 237 -8.58 -6.51 -0.17
CA ALA A 237 -7.79 -7.63 -0.72
C ALA A 237 -8.56 -8.44 -1.77
N VAL A 238 -9.88 -8.50 -1.66
CA VAL A 238 -10.78 -9.25 -2.55
C VAL A 238 -11.88 -8.28 -2.99
N PRO A 239 -11.89 -7.83 -4.25
CA PRO A 239 -12.91 -6.96 -4.79
C PRO A 239 -14.33 -7.51 -4.68
N GLY A 240 -15.30 -6.65 -4.36
CA GLY A 240 -16.73 -6.97 -4.45
C GLY A 240 -17.29 -7.73 -3.24
N VAL A 241 -16.49 -7.92 -2.20
CA VAL A 241 -16.94 -8.40 -0.88
C VAL A 241 -16.73 -7.31 0.17
N ALA A 242 -17.49 -7.36 1.26
CA ALA A 242 -17.32 -6.39 2.34
C ALA A 242 -15.90 -6.50 2.93
N ASN A 243 -15.10 -5.43 2.78
CA ASN A 243 -13.75 -5.37 3.32
C ASN A 243 -13.80 -5.36 4.86
N PRO A 244 -13.28 -6.41 5.53
CA PRO A 244 -13.34 -6.50 6.99
C PRO A 244 -12.26 -5.69 7.71
N MET A 245 -11.29 -5.13 6.97
CA MET A 245 -10.15 -4.43 7.57
C MET A 245 -10.57 -3.05 8.08
N ARG A 246 -9.90 -2.57 9.14
CA ARG A 246 -10.07 -1.22 9.66
C ARG A 246 -9.34 -0.23 8.75
N PRO A 247 -9.92 0.94 8.42
CA PRO A 247 -9.18 2.01 7.74
C PRO A 247 -7.94 2.40 8.56
N VAL A 248 -6.77 2.51 7.92
CA VAL A 248 -5.51 2.90 8.58
C VAL A 248 -5.11 4.33 8.23
N ALA A 249 -5.44 4.81 7.04
CA ALA A 249 -5.04 6.12 6.57
C ALA A 249 -6.26 7.02 6.33
N THR A 250 -6.18 8.26 6.82
CA THR A 250 -7.15 9.32 6.54
C THR A 250 -6.43 10.53 5.96
N ALA A 251 -6.77 10.89 4.71
CA ALA A 251 -6.22 12.04 4.02
C ALA A 251 -7.25 13.16 3.97
N GLU A 252 -6.84 14.35 4.40
CA GLU A 252 -7.70 15.52 4.49
C GLU A 252 -7.06 16.74 3.84
N ALA A 253 -7.88 17.57 3.21
CA ALA A 253 -7.45 18.79 2.54
C ALA A 253 -8.23 20.00 3.04
N ARG A 254 -7.50 21.08 3.33
CA ARG A 254 -8.07 22.31 3.84
C ARG A 254 -8.84 23.05 2.74
N VAL A 255 -10.04 23.53 3.08
CA VAL A 255 -10.82 24.48 2.27
C VAL A 255 -10.09 25.82 2.28
N LEU A 256 -9.63 26.26 1.11
CA LEU A 256 -9.02 27.57 0.91
C LEU A 256 -10.08 28.65 0.69
N GLN A 257 -11.15 28.30 -0.04
CA GLN A 257 -12.18 29.25 -0.41
C GLN A 257 -13.52 28.55 -0.60
N VAL A 258 -14.59 29.17 -0.10
CA VAL A 258 -15.97 28.89 -0.50
C VAL A 258 -16.45 30.00 -1.42
N ARG A 259 -17.07 29.65 -2.55
CA ARG A 259 -17.55 30.62 -3.54
C ARG A 259 -18.92 30.28 -4.09
N GLN A 260 -19.70 31.33 -4.35
CA GLN A 260 -20.97 31.25 -5.07
C GLN A 260 -20.72 31.42 -6.57
N VAL A 261 -21.30 30.55 -7.39
CA VAL A 261 -21.13 30.54 -8.85
C VAL A 261 -22.50 30.42 -9.51
N LYS A 262 -22.77 31.23 -10.54
CA LYS A 262 -24.10 31.26 -11.16
C LYS A 262 -24.35 30.12 -12.13
N ALA A 263 -25.62 29.78 -12.31
CA ALA A 263 -26.06 28.87 -13.37
C ALA A 263 -25.51 29.33 -14.75
N GLY A 264 -25.03 28.39 -15.55
CA GLY A 264 -24.45 28.63 -16.87
C GLY A 264 -22.95 28.87 -16.89
N GLU A 265 -22.34 29.21 -15.75
CA GLU A 265 -20.88 29.29 -15.61
C GLU A 265 -20.24 27.88 -15.61
N ALA A 266 -18.93 27.82 -15.83
CA ALA A 266 -18.19 26.57 -15.92
C ALA A 266 -17.06 26.46 -14.89
N VAL A 267 -16.78 25.24 -14.46
CA VAL A 267 -15.82 24.93 -13.40
C VAL A 267 -14.56 24.29 -13.97
N SER A 268 -13.41 24.77 -13.48
CA SER A 268 -12.06 24.25 -13.74
C SER A 268 -11.61 24.30 -15.22
N TYR A 269 -10.42 23.75 -15.50
CA TYR A 269 -9.77 23.81 -16.80
C TYR A 269 -10.63 23.19 -17.91
N GLY A 270 -10.66 23.87 -19.07
CA GLY A 270 -11.37 23.40 -20.26
C GLY A 270 -12.89 23.35 -20.08
N ARG A 271 -13.45 24.06 -19.08
CA ARG A 271 -14.88 24.10 -18.79
C ARG A 271 -15.45 22.69 -18.60
N ALA A 272 -14.73 21.88 -17.83
CA ALA A 272 -14.96 20.45 -17.69
C ALA A 272 -16.33 20.10 -17.10
N MET A 273 -16.94 21.04 -16.37
CA MET A 273 -18.31 20.95 -15.86
C MET A 273 -18.98 22.30 -16.09
N GLN A 274 -20.19 22.29 -16.66
CA GLN A 274 -21.05 23.46 -16.75
C GLN A 274 -22.13 23.35 -15.67
N LEU A 275 -22.31 24.41 -14.89
CA LEU A 275 -23.30 24.45 -13.81
C LEU A 275 -24.69 24.68 -14.37
N THR A 276 -25.66 23.91 -13.91
CA THR A 276 -27.07 24.00 -14.33
C THR A 276 -27.94 24.78 -13.34
N ARG A 277 -27.38 25.12 -12.18
CA ARG A 277 -28.00 25.92 -11.11
C ARG A 277 -26.96 26.83 -10.45
N ASP A 278 -27.44 27.83 -9.74
CA ASP A 278 -26.60 28.57 -8.79
C ASP A 278 -26.04 27.57 -7.78
N SER A 279 -24.72 27.59 -7.60
CA SER A 279 -23.97 26.56 -6.88
C SER A 279 -22.98 27.16 -5.89
N THR A 280 -22.79 26.48 -4.77
CA THR A 280 -21.74 26.78 -3.78
C THR A 280 -20.61 25.79 -3.94
N LEU A 281 -19.39 26.29 -4.19
CA LEU A 281 -18.22 25.46 -4.42
C LEU A 281 -17.15 25.68 -3.34
N ALA A 282 -16.61 24.59 -2.79
CA ALA A 282 -15.46 24.60 -1.90
C ALA A 282 -14.19 24.25 -2.70
N VAL A 283 -13.20 25.14 -2.68
CA VAL A 283 -11.88 24.92 -3.29
C VAL A 283 -10.92 24.49 -2.19
N VAL A 284 -10.31 23.31 -2.34
CA VAL A 284 -9.37 22.74 -1.36
C VAL A 284 -7.96 22.65 -1.92
N CYS A 285 -6.95 22.69 -1.04
CA CYS A 285 -5.53 22.61 -1.39
C CYS A 285 -5.01 21.18 -1.60
N ALA A 286 -5.72 20.38 -2.41
CA ALA A 286 -5.28 19.06 -2.84
C ALA A 286 -5.35 18.93 -4.36
N GLY A 287 -4.30 18.42 -4.98
CA GLY A 287 -4.31 18.07 -6.39
C GLY A 287 -3.49 16.81 -6.71
N TYR A 288 -3.28 16.58 -8.01
CA TYR A 288 -2.61 15.37 -8.46
C TYR A 288 -1.12 15.30 -8.09
N ALA A 289 -0.48 16.43 -7.79
CA ALA A 289 0.91 16.44 -7.31
C ALA A 289 1.00 16.09 -5.81
N ASP A 290 -0.14 15.98 -5.12
CA ASP A 290 -0.25 15.48 -3.74
C ASP A 290 -0.63 14.00 -3.69
N GLY A 291 -0.92 13.39 -4.84
CA GLY A 291 -1.43 12.01 -4.91
C GLY A 291 -2.95 11.91 -5.07
N TYR A 292 -3.69 13.02 -5.01
CA TYR A 292 -5.14 12.99 -5.28
C TYR A 292 -5.40 12.92 -6.79
N MET A 293 -5.69 11.71 -7.26
CA MET A 293 -5.60 11.38 -8.69
C MET A 293 -6.48 12.24 -9.59
N ARG A 294 -5.87 12.76 -10.67
CA ARG A 294 -6.56 13.55 -11.69
C ARG A 294 -7.75 12.81 -12.30
N SER A 295 -7.68 11.48 -12.40
CA SER A 295 -8.77 10.65 -12.96
C SER A 295 -10.07 10.75 -12.15
N GLN A 296 -10.03 11.12 -10.87
CA GLN A 296 -11.23 11.33 -10.05
C GLN A 296 -12.08 12.55 -10.46
N SER A 297 -11.56 13.42 -11.34
CA SER A 297 -12.28 14.56 -11.91
C SER A 297 -13.68 14.17 -12.42
N SER A 298 -14.70 14.99 -12.18
CA SER A 298 -16.06 14.73 -12.68
C SER A 298 -16.25 15.04 -14.16
N GLY A 299 -15.31 15.75 -14.77
CA GLY A 299 -15.34 16.05 -16.19
C GLY A 299 -13.97 16.20 -16.83
N GLY A 300 -13.94 16.11 -18.16
CA GLY A 300 -12.75 16.41 -18.96
C GLY A 300 -11.57 15.44 -18.77
N VAL A 301 -11.84 14.20 -18.35
CA VAL A 301 -10.88 13.09 -18.28
C VAL A 301 -11.43 11.86 -19.00
N PRO A 302 -10.60 11.04 -19.66
CA PRO A 302 -11.07 9.88 -20.45
C PRO A 302 -11.92 8.90 -19.64
N LEU A 303 -11.60 8.72 -18.35
CA LEU A 303 -12.31 7.79 -17.47
C LEU A 303 -13.82 8.05 -17.38
N ARG A 304 -14.27 9.31 -17.52
CA ARG A 304 -15.72 9.61 -17.47
C ARG A 304 -16.49 9.05 -18.66
N GLN A 305 -15.82 8.68 -19.74
CA GLN A 305 -16.44 8.06 -20.91
C GLN A 305 -16.78 6.57 -20.69
N THR A 306 -16.24 5.95 -19.63
CA THR A 306 -16.48 4.53 -19.31
C THR A 306 -17.69 4.32 -18.39
N GLY A 307 -18.32 5.40 -17.91
CA GLY A 307 -19.45 5.33 -16.96
C GLY A 307 -19.05 5.18 -15.50
N ILE A 308 -17.75 5.14 -15.18
CA ILE A 308 -17.27 5.19 -13.79
C ILE A 308 -17.67 6.54 -13.18
N ALA A 309 -18.11 6.53 -11.92
CA ALA A 309 -18.50 7.73 -11.19
C ALA A 309 -17.27 8.58 -10.78
N ALA A 310 -17.49 9.88 -10.58
CA ALA A 310 -16.44 10.80 -10.12
C ALA A 310 -16.09 10.61 -8.64
N GLY A 311 -14.96 11.21 -8.24
CA GLY A 311 -14.54 11.28 -6.85
C GLY A 311 -15.51 12.08 -5.99
N HIS A 312 -15.46 11.82 -4.69
CA HIS A 312 -16.20 12.56 -3.67
C HIS A 312 -15.25 12.92 -2.53
N GLY A 313 -15.61 13.94 -1.77
CA GLY A 313 -15.05 14.25 -0.46
C GLY A 313 -16.12 14.12 0.61
N PHE A 314 -15.71 14.16 1.87
CA PHE A 314 -16.63 14.17 3.01
C PHE A 314 -16.32 15.34 3.92
N ILE A 315 -17.34 16.13 4.27
CA ILE A 315 -17.21 17.32 5.11
C ILE A 315 -18.51 17.57 5.87
N ALA A 316 -18.38 17.92 7.16
CA ALA A 316 -19.49 18.27 8.04
C ALA A 316 -20.64 17.23 8.07
N GLY A 317 -20.34 15.94 7.90
CA GLY A 317 -21.34 14.86 7.89
C GLY A 317 -21.94 14.54 6.51
N TYR A 318 -21.49 15.23 5.45
CA TYR A 318 -22.04 15.10 4.10
C TYR A 318 -20.98 14.64 3.11
N ARG A 319 -21.40 13.78 2.17
CA ARG A 319 -20.60 13.41 1.00
C ARG A 319 -20.83 14.43 -0.11
N VAL A 320 -19.75 14.99 -0.65
CA VAL A 320 -19.77 16.09 -1.63
C VAL A 320 -19.03 15.70 -2.90
N PRO A 321 -19.61 15.86 -4.11
CA PRO A 321 -18.97 15.41 -5.34
C PRO A 321 -17.86 16.37 -5.81
N VAL A 322 -16.84 15.82 -6.46
CA VAL A 322 -15.83 16.62 -7.18
C VAL A 322 -16.52 17.41 -8.32
N ALA A 323 -16.19 18.69 -8.46
CA ALA A 323 -16.72 19.59 -9.48
C ALA A 323 -15.65 19.97 -10.51
N GLY A 324 -15.77 19.45 -11.74
CA GLY A 324 -14.83 19.70 -12.82
C GLY A 324 -13.54 18.89 -12.72
N ARG A 325 -12.44 19.46 -13.21
CA ARG A 325 -11.11 18.83 -13.19
C ARG A 325 -10.37 19.11 -11.90
N ILE A 326 -9.77 18.05 -11.35
CA ILE A 326 -8.69 18.13 -10.37
C ILE A 326 -7.43 18.67 -11.07
N THR A 327 -6.78 19.64 -10.43
CA THR A 327 -5.60 20.33 -10.95
C THR A 327 -4.35 19.91 -10.18
N MET A 328 -3.21 20.57 -10.42
CA MET A 328 -1.94 20.20 -9.79
C MET A 328 -2.03 20.27 -8.25
N ASP A 329 -2.67 21.32 -7.74
CA ASP A 329 -2.69 21.65 -6.31
C ASP A 329 -4.09 21.88 -5.75
N LEU A 330 -5.11 21.97 -6.61
CA LEU A 330 -6.48 22.32 -6.21
C LEU A 330 -7.51 21.33 -6.73
N THR A 331 -8.47 21.04 -5.84
CA THR A 331 -9.69 20.29 -6.11
C THR A 331 -10.88 21.14 -5.73
N ILE A 332 -11.97 21.04 -6.48
CA ILE A 332 -13.21 21.76 -6.21
C ILE A 332 -14.28 20.73 -5.87
N PHE A 333 -15.01 20.94 -4.78
CA PHE A 333 -16.18 20.15 -4.40
C PHE A 333 -17.44 21.00 -4.52
N ASP A 334 -18.50 20.42 -5.07
CA ASP A 334 -19.83 21.04 -5.06
C ASP A 334 -20.49 20.79 -3.70
N ILE A 335 -20.71 21.85 -2.94
CA ILE A 335 -21.34 21.82 -1.62
C ILE A 335 -22.71 22.50 -1.63
N THR A 336 -23.33 22.65 -2.80
CA THR A 336 -24.59 23.38 -2.98
C THR A 336 -25.73 22.83 -2.14
N ASP A 337 -25.76 21.51 -1.90
CA ASP A 337 -26.84 20.86 -1.16
C ASP A 337 -26.62 20.87 0.37
N LEU A 338 -25.53 21.49 0.86
CA LEU A 338 -25.28 21.64 2.29
C LEU A 338 -25.98 22.90 2.85
N PRO A 339 -26.34 22.93 4.14
CA PRO A 339 -26.82 24.13 4.80
C PRO A 339 -25.86 25.33 4.64
N ASP A 340 -26.42 26.50 4.38
CA ASP A 340 -25.64 27.73 4.20
C ASP A 340 -24.74 28.02 5.42
N GLY A 341 -23.47 28.34 5.14
CA GLY A 341 -22.48 28.66 6.17
C GLY A 341 -21.93 27.46 6.95
N LEU A 342 -22.36 26.24 6.64
CA LEU A 342 -21.85 25.03 7.30
C LEU A 342 -20.36 24.76 7.01
N VAL A 343 -19.90 25.16 5.82
CA VAL A 343 -18.50 25.02 5.38
C VAL A 343 -17.90 26.40 5.17
N ARG A 344 -16.67 26.59 5.66
CA ARG A 344 -15.87 27.81 5.53
C ARG A 344 -14.41 27.51 5.21
N ALA A 345 -13.68 28.55 4.82
CA ALA A 345 -12.23 28.47 4.70
C ALA A 345 -11.60 28.06 6.05
N GLY A 346 -10.63 27.15 6.00
CA GLY A 346 -10.00 26.56 7.17
C GLY A 346 -10.54 25.18 7.55
N ASP A 347 -11.77 24.82 7.16
CA ASP A 347 -12.31 23.48 7.41
C ASP A 347 -11.58 22.42 6.56
N TYR A 348 -11.75 21.14 6.90
CA TYR A 348 -11.15 20.02 6.18
C TYR A 348 -12.20 19.20 5.43
N VAL A 349 -11.87 18.85 4.19
CA VAL A 349 -12.56 17.81 3.43
C VAL A 349 -11.74 16.54 3.53
N GLU A 350 -12.34 15.46 4.03
CA GLU A 350 -11.78 14.11 3.95
C GLU A 350 -11.83 13.65 2.49
N LEU A 351 -10.65 13.37 1.92
CA LEU A 351 -10.49 12.86 0.57
C LEU A 351 -10.68 11.34 0.53
N PHE A 352 -10.14 10.65 1.54
CA PHE A 352 -10.41 9.27 1.90
C PHE A 352 -10.05 9.06 3.38
N GLY A 353 -10.63 8.04 4.00
CA GLY A 353 -10.54 7.74 5.43
C GLY A 353 -11.67 6.82 5.86
N SER A 354 -12.25 7.11 7.03
CA SER A 354 -13.34 6.31 7.59
C SER A 354 -14.69 6.56 6.91
N ASN A 355 -14.93 7.76 6.39
CA ASN A 355 -16.19 8.12 5.74
C ASN A 355 -16.15 7.86 4.23
N ILE A 356 -14.97 7.90 3.63
CA ILE A 356 -14.73 7.50 2.23
C ILE A 356 -13.59 6.49 2.21
N ARG A 357 -13.90 5.20 2.06
CA ARG A 357 -12.83 4.19 2.09
C ARG A 357 -11.83 4.42 0.96
N VAL A 358 -10.57 4.08 1.20
CA VAL A 358 -9.50 4.23 0.20
C VAL A 358 -9.85 3.56 -1.13
N ASP A 359 -10.48 2.37 -1.08
CA ASP A 359 -10.91 1.65 -2.28
C ASP A 359 -12.11 2.30 -2.98
N ASP A 360 -12.97 3.03 -2.24
CA ASP A 360 -14.05 3.82 -2.85
C ASP A 360 -13.50 5.00 -3.65
N ALA A 361 -12.50 5.70 -3.09
CA ALA A 361 -11.79 6.76 -3.79
C ALA A 361 -10.99 6.20 -5.00
N ALA A 362 -10.33 5.06 -4.83
CA ALA A 362 -9.60 4.38 -5.91
C ALA A 362 -10.52 3.96 -7.07
N ARG A 363 -11.70 3.39 -6.77
CA ARG A 363 -12.68 3.00 -7.79
C ARG A 363 -13.17 4.21 -8.59
N ALA A 364 -13.36 5.36 -7.95
CA ALA A 364 -13.67 6.61 -8.65
C ALA A 364 -12.52 7.07 -9.56
N ALA A 365 -11.27 6.76 -9.21
CA ALA A 365 -10.08 7.01 -10.01
C ALA A 365 -9.82 5.95 -11.11
N GLY A 366 -10.59 4.87 -11.15
CA GLY A 366 -10.40 3.76 -12.08
C GLY A 366 -9.22 2.85 -11.72
N THR A 367 -8.87 2.78 -10.43
CA THR A 367 -7.73 2.01 -9.92
C THR A 367 -8.06 1.32 -8.58
N ILE A 368 -7.03 0.87 -7.87
CA ILE A 368 -7.06 0.10 -6.63
C ILE A 368 -6.49 0.89 -5.43
N GLY A 369 -6.89 0.54 -4.21
CA GLY A 369 -6.44 1.22 -2.99
C GLY A 369 -4.91 1.26 -2.82
N TYR A 370 -4.20 0.27 -3.38
CA TYR A 370 -2.74 0.24 -3.42
C TYR A 370 -2.14 1.50 -4.06
N GLU A 371 -2.65 1.88 -5.24
CA GLU A 371 -2.13 3.04 -5.98
C GLU A 371 -2.52 4.34 -5.26
N MET A 372 -3.71 4.40 -4.66
CA MET A 372 -4.13 5.56 -3.85
C MET A 372 -3.18 5.81 -2.67
N LEU A 373 -2.86 4.78 -1.88
CA LEU A 373 -1.96 4.93 -0.73
C LEU A 373 -0.52 5.26 -1.15
N THR A 374 0.01 4.53 -2.13
CA THR A 374 1.41 4.71 -2.59
C THR A 374 1.63 5.98 -3.39
N SER A 375 0.57 6.63 -3.88
CA SER A 375 0.67 7.90 -4.59
C SER A 375 0.69 9.11 -3.65
N MET A 376 0.47 8.93 -2.33
CA MET A 376 0.39 10.04 -1.39
C MET A 376 1.72 10.79 -1.31
N GLY A 377 1.71 12.02 -1.81
CA GLY A 377 2.90 12.84 -1.97
C GLY A 377 3.45 13.38 -0.66
N LEU A 378 4.71 13.84 -0.70
CA LEU A 378 5.48 14.33 0.45
C LEU A 378 4.94 15.63 1.07
N ARG A 379 3.96 16.29 0.45
CA ARG A 379 3.36 17.55 0.96
C ARG A 379 2.35 17.34 2.08
N HIS A 380 2.00 16.11 2.41
CA HIS A 380 1.15 15.80 3.55
C HIS A 380 1.94 15.93 4.85
N GLN A 381 1.42 16.71 5.79
CA GLN A 381 1.87 16.61 7.17
C GLN A 381 1.30 15.32 7.76
N ARG A 382 2.18 14.39 8.13
CA ARG A 382 1.79 13.08 8.68
C ARG A 382 1.65 13.17 10.20
N ARG A 383 0.66 12.45 10.74
CA ARG A 383 0.51 12.21 12.19
C ARG A 383 0.20 10.75 12.40
N TYR A 384 0.96 10.12 13.29
CA TYR A 384 0.81 8.73 13.66
C TYR A 384 0.04 8.64 14.97
N LEU A 385 -1.10 7.93 14.96
CA LEU A 385 -1.88 7.67 16.16
C LEU A 385 -1.50 6.30 16.69
N VAL A 386 -1.06 6.26 17.94
CA VAL A 386 -0.81 5.01 18.67
C VAL A 386 -1.98 4.82 19.64
N GLU A 387 -2.61 3.64 19.65
CA GLU A 387 -3.58 3.32 20.70
C GLU A 387 -2.79 3.17 22.01
N GLU A 388 -3.07 4.01 23.01
CA GLU A 388 -2.53 3.76 24.36
C GLU A 388 -3.17 2.46 24.89
N PRO A 389 -2.35 1.52 25.41
CA PRO A 389 -2.79 0.17 25.77
C PRO A 389 -3.83 0.06 26.89
#